data_AF-W7YQJ5-F1
#
_entry.id   AF-W7YQJ5-F1
#
_cell.length_a   1.000
_cell.length_b   1.000
_cell.length_c   1.000
_cell.angle_alpha   90.00
_cell.angle_beta   90.00
_cell.angle_gamma   90.00
#
_symmetry.space_group_name_H-M   'P 1'
#
loop_
_entity.id
_entity.type
_entity.pdbx_description
1 polymer ?
#
loop_
_entity_poly.entity_id
_entity_poly.type
_entity_poly.pdbx_seq_one_letter_code
_entity_poly.pdbx_strand_id
1 'polypeptide(L)'
;MQGGTPQQAVHAVGLALKNCLGLICDPVAGLVEIPCIVRNGLGAVTALASADMALAGVGSVIPADEVIGVMLDVGSSMPSEHRETGLGGLAQTPTGRKLTEGLQEQRRGKSAKPLAEEE
;
A
#
# COMPACT_ATOMS: atom_id res chain seq x y z
N MET A 1 5.85 18.41 -16.74
CA MET A 1 4.38 18.51 -16.94
C MET A 1 3.73 19.68 -16.21
N GLN A 2 4.24 20.19 -15.07
CA GLN A 2 3.66 21.37 -14.38
C GLN A 2 4.64 22.55 -14.14
N GLY A 3 5.83 22.53 -14.75
CA GLY A 3 6.79 23.65 -14.65
C GLY A 3 7.57 23.78 -13.34
N GLY A 4 7.47 22.81 -12.42
CA GLY A 4 8.21 22.81 -11.16
C GLY A 4 9.73 22.66 -11.33
N THR A 5 10.47 23.22 -10.36
CA THR A 5 11.94 23.11 -10.30
C THR A 5 12.39 21.71 -9.84
N PRO A 6 13.65 21.33 -10.08
CA PRO A 6 14.20 20.09 -9.52
C PRO A 6 14.04 19.98 -8.00
N GLN A 7 14.20 21.08 -7.27
CA GLN A 7 14.02 21.13 -5.82
C GLN A 7 12.57 20.83 -5.41
N GLN A 8 11.58 21.38 -6.13
CA GLN A 8 10.17 21.08 -5.89
C GLN A 8 9.85 19.62 -6.19
N ALA A 9 10.46 19.02 -7.22
CA ALA A 9 10.31 17.59 -7.48
C ALA A 9 10.82 16.73 -6.30
N VAL A 10 11.97 17.09 -5.72
CA VAL A 10 12.52 16.40 -4.54
C VAL A 10 11.61 16.58 -3.32
N HIS A 11 11.06 17.77 -3.09
CA HIS A 11 10.07 17.97 -2.03
C HIS A 11 8.81 17.12 -2.24
N ALA A 12 8.28 17.06 -3.46
CA ALA A 12 7.13 16.24 -3.79
C ALA A 12 7.38 14.75 -3.51
N VAL A 13 8.58 14.23 -3.85
CA VAL A 13 9.00 12.86 -3.52
C VAL A 13 9.01 12.66 -2.00
N GLY A 14 9.64 13.57 -1.26
CA GLY A 14 9.71 13.48 0.19
C GLY A 14 8.33 13.52 0.87
N LEU A 15 7.37 14.29 0.34
CA LEU A 15 5.98 14.34 0.82
C LEU A 15 5.23 13.04 0.48
N ALA A 16 5.36 12.55 -0.75
CA ALA A 16 4.67 11.35 -1.20
C ALA A 16 5.15 10.09 -0.46
N LEU A 17 6.46 9.91 -0.33
CA LEU A 17 7.05 8.72 0.31
C LEU A 17 6.68 8.60 1.79
N LYS A 18 6.54 9.72 2.52
CA LYS A 18 6.09 9.70 3.92
C LYS A 18 4.72 9.06 4.10
N ASN A 19 3.82 9.18 3.11
CA ASN A 19 2.49 8.58 3.16
C ASN A 19 2.50 7.05 2.93
N CYS A 20 3.61 6.52 2.44
CA CYS A 20 3.77 5.08 2.19
C CYS A 20 4.71 4.41 3.19
N LEU A 21 5.30 5.16 4.12
CA LEU A 21 6.30 4.68 5.05
C LEU A 21 5.68 3.66 6.04
N GLY A 22 6.24 2.45 6.07
CA GLY A 22 5.78 1.38 6.96
C GLY A 22 4.48 0.71 6.52
N LEU A 23 3.99 0.94 5.30
CA LEU A 23 2.85 0.18 4.77
C LEU A 23 3.20 -1.31 4.65
N ILE A 24 2.50 -2.14 5.44
CA ILE A 24 2.60 -3.59 5.33
C ILE A 24 2.02 -4.08 4.01
N CYS A 25 2.50 -5.20 3.48
CA CYS A 25 1.93 -5.83 2.29
C CYS A 25 1.55 -7.25 2.66
N ASP A 26 0.27 -7.52 2.91
CA ASP A 26 -0.19 -8.90 3.11
C ASP A 26 -1.63 -9.05 2.58
N PRO A 27 -1.77 -9.18 1.25
CA PRO A 27 -3.04 -9.06 0.57
C PRO A 27 -3.89 -10.31 0.74
N VAL A 28 -5.20 -10.14 0.56
CA VAL A 28 -6.17 -11.23 0.71
C VAL A 28 -5.87 -12.32 -0.31
N ALA A 29 -5.81 -13.57 0.14
CA ALA A 29 -5.51 -14.76 -0.65
C ALA A 29 -4.18 -14.72 -1.44
N GLY A 30 -3.25 -13.81 -1.11
CA GLY A 30 -2.02 -13.61 -1.88
C GLY A 30 -2.26 -13.05 -3.29
N LEU A 31 -3.39 -12.40 -3.52
CA LEU A 31 -3.79 -11.84 -4.81
C LEU A 31 -3.54 -10.34 -4.87
N VAL A 32 -3.22 -9.83 -6.06
CA VAL A 32 -2.98 -8.40 -6.31
C VAL A 32 -4.29 -7.63 -6.52
N GLU A 33 -5.23 -7.80 -5.60
CA GLU A 33 -6.57 -7.21 -5.67
C GLU A 33 -6.87 -6.37 -4.42
N ILE A 34 -6.99 -7.03 -3.27
CA ILE A 34 -7.32 -6.40 -1.99
C ILE A 34 -6.06 -6.39 -1.11
N PRO A 35 -5.49 -5.22 -0.76
CA PRO A 35 -5.95 -3.84 -1.00
C PRO A 35 -5.27 -3.17 -2.21
N CYS A 36 -4.54 -3.91 -3.04
CA CYS A 36 -3.64 -3.40 -4.06
C CYS A 36 -4.29 -2.41 -5.04
N ILE A 37 -5.54 -2.65 -5.46
CA ILE A 37 -6.27 -1.77 -6.39
C ILE A 37 -6.52 -0.41 -5.74
N VAL A 38 -7.04 -0.41 -4.51
CA VAL A 38 -7.32 0.83 -3.77
C VAL A 38 -6.04 1.58 -3.43
N ARG A 39 -4.97 0.86 -3.08
CA ARG A 39 -3.65 1.46 -2.82
C ARG A 39 -3.06 2.15 -4.05
N ASN A 40 -3.25 1.60 -5.25
CA ASN A 40 -2.82 2.28 -6.48
C ASN A 40 -3.58 3.60 -6.69
N GLY A 41 -4.91 3.57 -6.52
CA GLY A 41 -5.74 4.78 -6.62
C GLY A 41 -5.31 5.86 -5.63
N LEU A 42 -5.17 5.50 -4.35
CA LEU A 42 -4.72 6.44 -3.31
C LEU A 42 -3.28 6.91 -3.54
N GLY A 43 -2.38 6.02 -3.97
CA GLY A 43 -0.99 6.38 -4.30
C GLY A 43 -0.91 7.42 -5.41
N ALA A 44 -1.74 7.31 -6.45
CA ALA A 44 -1.83 8.31 -7.51
C ALA A 44 -2.32 9.67 -6.98
N VAL A 45 -3.35 9.67 -6.14
CA VAL A 45 -3.87 10.89 -5.50
C VAL A 45 -2.82 11.53 -4.60
N THR A 46 -2.13 10.75 -3.78
CA THR A 46 -1.03 11.24 -2.93
C THR A 46 0.11 11.83 -3.75
N ALA A 47 0.48 11.21 -4.87
CA ALA A 47 1.53 11.73 -5.74
C ALA A 47 1.14 13.08 -6.36
N LEU A 48 -0.08 13.21 -6.86
CA LEU A 48 -0.61 14.47 -7.40
C LEU A 48 -0.68 15.55 -6.32
N ALA A 49 -1.28 15.24 -5.17
CA ALA A 49 -1.36 16.17 -4.05
C ALA A 49 0.03 16.62 -3.56
N SER A 50 1.01 15.71 -3.53
CA SER A 50 2.39 16.04 -3.15
C SER A 50 3.09 16.95 -4.14
N ALA A 51 2.82 16.77 -5.44
CA ALA A 51 3.31 17.68 -6.48
C ALA A 51 2.68 19.07 -6.34
N ASP A 52 1.36 19.15 -6.16
CA ASP A 52 0.64 20.42 -6.00
C ASP A 52 1.10 21.17 -4.74
N MET A 53 1.29 20.45 -3.63
CA MET A 53 1.87 21.00 -2.40
C MET A 53 3.29 21.57 -2.64
N ALA A 54 4.16 20.84 -3.31
CA ALA A 54 5.51 21.31 -3.60
C ALA A 54 5.54 22.53 -4.54
N LEU A 55 4.64 22.57 -5.53
CA LEU A 55 4.45 23.73 -6.41
C LEU A 55 3.94 24.96 -5.65
N ALA A 56 3.08 24.75 -4.65
CA ALA A 56 2.60 25.80 -3.74
C ALA A 56 3.65 26.25 -2.71
N GLY A 57 4.87 25.69 -2.73
CA GLY A 57 5.96 26.06 -1.82
C GLY A 57 5.97 25.28 -0.51
N VAL A 58 5.16 24.23 -0.37
CA VAL A 58 5.23 23.31 0.77
C VAL A 58 6.47 22.43 0.60
N GLY A 59 7.52 22.76 1.34
CA GLY A 59 8.74 21.99 1.40
C GLY A 59 8.57 20.73 2.25
N SER A 60 9.21 19.64 1.81
CA SER A 60 9.43 18.49 2.67
C SER A 60 10.46 18.85 3.76
N VAL A 61 10.01 18.96 5.02
CA VAL A 61 10.86 19.33 6.17
C VAL A 61 12.00 18.34 6.37
N ILE A 62 11.71 17.03 6.28
CA ILE A 62 12.72 15.98 6.26
C ILE A 62 13.17 15.77 4.82
N PRO A 63 14.48 15.85 4.49
CA PRO A 63 15.00 15.61 3.16
C PRO A 63 14.55 14.26 2.59
N ALA A 64 14.34 14.20 1.27
CA ALA A 64 13.86 12.99 0.61
C ALA A 64 14.80 11.80 0.81
N ASP A 65 16.12 12.03 0.80
CA ASP A 65 17.12 10.99 1.03
C ASP A 65 17.03 10.38 2.43
N GLU A 66 16.76 11.20 3.45
CA GLU A 66 16.52 10.70 4.81
C GLU A 66 15.23 9.87 4.89
N VAL A 67 14.16 10.30 4.20
CA VAL A 67 12.92 9.50 4.10
C VAL A 67 13.20 8.15 3.45
N ILE A 68 13.99 8.10 2.37
CA ILE A 68 14.39 6.86 1.69
C ILE A 68 15.21 5.97 2.64
N GLY A 69 16.14 6.55 3.41
CA GLY A 69 16.89 5.83 4.43
C GLY A 69 15.98 5.18 5.46
N VAL A 70 15.04 5.94 6.03
CA VAL A 70 14.06 5.40 7.00
C VAL A 70 13.17 4.33 6.36
N MET A 71 12.78 4.48 5.09
CA MET A 71 12.03 3.43 4.39
C MET A 71 12.80 2.11 4.32
N LEU A 72 14.11 2.15 4.08
CA LEU A 72 14.97 0.96 4.10
C LEU A 72 15.04 0.35 5.49
N ASP A 73 15.25 1.15 6.53
CA ASP A 73 15.37 0.68 7.92
C ASP A 73 14.05 0.04 8.40
N VAL A 74 12.91 0.70 8.13
CA VAL A 74 11.58 0.18 8.46
C VAL A 74 11.27 -1.09 7.66
N GLY A 75 11.56 -1.10 6.35
CA GLY A 75 11.34 -2.30 5.52
C GLY A 75 12.19 -3.49 5.97
N SER A 76 13.44 -3.24 6.39
CA SER A 76 14.37 -4.27 6.85
C SER A 76 14.00 -4.82 8.23
N SER A 77 13.46 -3.97 9.11
CA SER A 77 12.98 -4.37 10.44
C SER A 77 11.57 -4.96 10.44
N MET A 78 10.86 -4.89 9.31
CA MET A 78 9.49 -5.39 9.21
C MET A 78 9.41 -6.91 9.42
N PRO A 79 8.53 -7.41 10.31
CA PRO A 79 8.29 -8.83 10.51
C PRO A 79 7.95 -9.55 9.21
N SER A 80 8.39 -10.81 9.07
CA SER A 80 8.12 -11.60 7.86
C SER A 80 6.63 -11.73 7.55
N GLU A 81 5.78 -11.87 8.57
CA GLU A 81 4.32 -11.97 8.44
C GLU A 81 3.65 -10.72 7.86
N HIS A 82 4.37 -9.61 7.69
CA HIS A 82 3.87 -8.37 7.08
C HIS A 82 4.45 -8.11 5.69
N ARG A 83 5.19 -9.08 5.13
CA ARG A 83 5.92 -9.00 3.86
C ARG A 83 5.49 -10.06 2.84
N GLU A 84 4.26 -9.96 2.38
CA GLU A 84 3.67 -10.71 1.27
C GLU A 84 3.74 -12.23 1.51
N THR A 85 3.33 -12.66 2.70
CA THR A 85 3.40 -14.08 3.11
C THR A 85 2.03 -14.72 3.26
N GLY A 86 0.97 -13.91 3.33
CA GLY A 86 -0.37 -14.31 3.71
C GLY A 86 -0.50 -14.71 5.18
N LEU A 87 0.52 -14.50 6.01
CA LEU A 87 0.56 -14.91 7.43
C LEU A 87 0.14 -13.80 8.41
N GLY A 88 -0.18 -12.60 7.94
CA GLY A 88 -0.59 -11.46 8.76
C GLY A 88 -1.57 -10.52 8.04
N GLY A 89 -1.45 -9.22 8.35
CA GLY A 89 -2.17 -8.12 7.69
C GLY A 89 -3.64 -8.38 7.36
N LEU A 90 -4.05 -8.07 6.12
CA LEU A 90 -5.42 -8.23 5.68
C LEU A 90 -5.77 -9.70 5.39
N ALA A 91 -4.78 -10.50 4.97
CA ALA A 91 -4.94 -11.93 4.70
C ALA A 91 -5.49 -12.69 5.92
N GLN A 92 -5.07 -12.33 7.12
CA GLN A 92 -5.47 -13.01 8.36
C GLN A 92 -6.70 -12.44 9.07
N THR A 93 -7.34 -11.41 8.50
CA THR A 93 -8.63 -10.94 9.01
C THR A 93 -9.70 -12.04 8.88
N PRO A 94 -10.74 -12.07 9.74
CA PRO A 94 -11.82 -13.06 9.61
C PRO A 94 -12.41 -13.13 8.20
N THR A 95 -12.65 -11.97 7.58
CA THR A 95 -13.15 -11.88 6.20
C THR A 95 -12.10 -12.31 5.17
N GLY A 96 -10.84 -11.90 5.33
CA GLY A 96 -9.75 -12.31 4.43
C GLY A 96 -9.56 -13.82 4.39
N ARG A 97 -9.67 -14.50 5.54
CA ARG A 97 -9.63 -15.97 5.63
C ARG A 97 -10.82 -16.63 4.94
N LYS A 98 -12.05 -16.17 5.22
CA LYS A 98 -13.27 -16.66 4.55
C LYS A 98 -13.17 -16.56 3.01
N LEU A 99 -12.70 -15.41 2.50
CA LEU A 99 -12.50 -15.18 1.07
C LEU A 99 -11.43 -16.13 0.49
N THR A 100 -10.32 -16.31 1.20
CA THR A 100 -9.23 -17.21 0.80
C THR A 100 -9.72 -18.66 0.70
N GLU A 101 -10.47 -19.13 1.69
CA GLU A 101 -11.07 -20.48 1.71
C GLU A 101 -12.04 -20.67 0.55
N GLY A 102 -12.96 -19.71 0.32
CA GLY A 102 -13.92 -19.77 -0.79
C GLY A 102 -13.25 -19.85 -2.16
N LEU A 103 -12.17 -19.07 -2.38
CA LEU A 103 -11.38 -19.14 -3.61
C LEU A 103 -10.66 -20.49 -3.76
N GLN A 104 -10.14 -21.06 -2.68
CA GLN A 104 -9.52 -22.39 -2.71
C GLN A 104 -10.52 -23.49 -3.03
N GLU A 105 -11.75 -23.41 -2.52
CA GLU A 105 -12.83 -24.35 -2.84
C GLU A 105 -13.22 -24.28 -4.32
N GLN A 106 -13.38 -23.06 -4.85
CA GLN A 106 -13.64 -22.82 -6.27
C GLN A 106 -12.54 -23.43 -7.16
N ARG A 107 -11.26 -23.20 -6.82
CA ARG A 107 -10.13 -23.78 -7.57
C ARG A 107 -10.08 -25.30 -7.53
N ARG A 108 -10.65 -25.92 -6.49
CA ARG A 108 -10.76 -27.38 -6.34
C ARG A 108 -11.99 -27.97 -7.03
N GLY A 109 -12.75 -27.18 -7.78
CA GLY A 109 -13.94 -27.63 -8.50
C GLY A 109 -15.13 -27.94 -7.59
N LYS A 110 -15.12 -27.46 -6.34
CA LYS A 110 -16.28 -27.56 -5.44
C LYS A 110 -17.20 -26.36 -5.69
N SER A 111 -18.52 -26.59 -5.64
CA SER A 111 -19.50 -25.50 -5.73
C SER A 111 -19.27 -24.54 -4.56
N ALA A 112 -18.88 -23.30 -4.86
CA ALA A 112 -18.63 -22.29 -3.85
C ALA A 112 -19.91 -22.05 -3.05
N LYS A 113 -19.83 -22.13 -1.72
CA LYS A 113 -20.92 -21.63 -0.89
C LYS A 113 -21.03 -20.12 -1.14
N PRO A 114 -22.22 -19.58 -1.45
CA PRO A 114 -22.38 -18.13 -1.56
C PRO A 114 -21.93 -17.49 -0.24
N LEU A 115 -21.13 -16.42 -0.36
CA LEU A 115 -20.78 -15.56 0.77
C LEU A 115 -22.10 -14.96 1.26
N ALA A 116 -22.69 -15.58 2.28
CA ALA A 116 -23.93 -15.10 2.84
C ALA A 116 -23.72 -13.65 3.32
N GLU A 117 -24.62 -12.78 2.86
CA GLU A 117 -24.79 -11.42 3.35
C GLU A 117 -25.09 -11.50 4.85
N GLU A 118 -24.07 -11.33 5.69
CA GLU A 118 -24.22 -11.12 7.13
C GLU A 118 -23.88 -9.65 7.41
N GLU A 119 -24.93 -8.81 7.41
CA GLU A 119 -24.99 -7.57 8.21
C GLU A 119 -25.18 -7.90 9.70
#